data_AF-A0A1A8SMZ4-F1
#
_entry.id   AF-A0A1A8SMZ4-F1
#
_cell.length_a   1.000
_cell.length_b   1.000
_cell.length_c   1.000
_cell.angle_alpha   90.00
_cell.angle_beta   90.00
_cell.angle_gamma   90.00
#
_symmetry.space_group_name_H-M   'P 1'
#
loop_
_entity.id
_entity.type
_entity.pdbx_description
1 polymer ?
#
loop_
_entity_poly.entity_id
_entity_poly.type
_entity_poly.pdbx_seq_one_letter_code
_entity_poly.pdbx_strand_id
1 'polypeptide(L)'
;MNTANINRSSGIVDMFEKGKVLKICAPMVRYSKLAFRTLVRKYSCDVCFTPMIVASDFMRSVKARDSEFTTNERDRPLIVQFAAHDAQTLVDAACVVAPFSDGVDLNCGCPQ
;
A
#
# COMPACT_ATOMS: atom_id res chain seq x y z
N MET A 1 -23.25 -14.39 -31.42
CA MET A 1 -22.73 -15.24 -30.33
C MET A 1 -21.85 -14.35 -29.46
N ASN A 2 -22.25 -14.20 -28.20
CA ASN A 2 -21.72 -13.23 -27.24
C ASN A 2 -20.51 -13.85 -26.52
N THR A 3 -19.29 -13.41 -26.82
CA THR A 3 -18.09 -13.86 -26.09
C THR A 3 -17.92 -13.00 -24.84
N ALA A 4 -18.38 -13.56 -23.72
CA ALA A 4 -17.94 -13.35 -22.34
C ALA A 4 -17.21 -12.03 -22.03
N ASN A 5 -17.94 -11.11 -21.38
CA ASN A 5 -17.35 -10.15 -20.44
C ASN A 5 -16.67 -10.94 -19.31
N ILE A 6 -15.38 -11.21 -19.46
CA ILE A 6 -14.53 -11.62 -18.34
C ILE A 6 -14.47 -10.41 -17.42
N ASN A 7 -15.12 -10.53 -16.27
CA ASN A 7 -15.13 -9.53 -15.21
C ASN A 7 -13.69 -9.42 -14.65
N ARG A 8 -12.84 -8.67 -15.35
CA ARG A 8 -11.48 -8.35 -14.91
C ARG A 8 -11.66 -7.49 -13.66
N SER A 9 -11.36 -8.05 -12.49
CA SER A 9 -11.36 -7.30 -11.24
C SER A 9 -10.55 -6.03 -11.48
N SER A 10 -11.17 -4.85 -11.42
CA SER A 10 -10.48 -3.61 -11.78
C SER A 10 -9.32 -3.40 -10.81
N GLY A 11 -8.10 -3.60 -11.30
CA GLY A 11 -6.90 -3.47 -10.50
C GLY A 11 -6.55 -2.01 -10.32
N ILE A 12 -5.65 -1.70 -9.37
CA ILE A 12 -5.18 -0.32 -9.18
C ILE A 12 -4.60 0.29 -10.48
N VAL A 13 -4.01 -0.54 -11.35
CA VAL A 13 -3.46 -0.14 -12.65
C VAL A 13 -4.54 0.44 -13.56
N ASP A 14 -5.77 -0.06 -13.50
CA ASP A 14 -6.89 0.41 -14.34
C ASP A 14 -7.36 1.82 -13.94
N MET A 15 -6.91 2.36 -12.80
CA MET A 15 -7.19 3.74 -12.39
C MET A 15 -6.38 4.77 -13.18
N PHE A 16 -5.24 4.37 -13.75
CA PHE A 16 -4.30 5.27 -14.44
C PHE A 16 -4.71 5.48 -15.91
N GLU A 17 -5.83 6.17 -16.11
CA GLU A 17 -6.37 6.50 -17.42
C GLU A 17 -5.78 7.84 -17.93
N LYS A 18 -5.45 7.91 -19.23
CA LYS A 18 -4.93 9.13 -19.84
C LYS A 18 -5.91 10.29 -19.66
N GLY A 19 -5.43 11.41 -19.11
CA GLY A 19 -6.23 12.62 -18.88
C GLY A 19 -6.99 12.63 -17.54
N LYS A 20 -6.93 11.56 -16.75
CA LYS A 20 -7.51 11.49 -15.40
C LYS A 20 -6.41 11.73 -14.37
N VAL A 21 -6.66 12.64 -13.43
CA VAL A 21 -5.76 12.91 -12.30
C VAL A 21 -6.19 12.07 -11.11
N LEU A 22 -5.23 11.38 -10.48
CA LEU A 22 -5.44 10.66 -9.23
C LEU A 22 -4.88 11.46 -8.05
N LYS A 23 -5.65 11.52 -6.96
CA LYS A 23 -5.25 12.11 -5.68
C LYS A 23 -4.65 11.02 -4.80
N ILE A 24 -3.32 11.05 -4.70
CA ILE A 24 -2.56 10.04 -3.97
C ILE A 24 -2.09 10.62 -2.63
N CYS A 25 -2.44 9.97 -1.52
CA CYS A 25 -1.87 10.28 -0.21
C CYS A 25 -0.47 9.68 -0.12
N ALA A 26 0.54 10.56 -0.06
CA ALA A 26 1.94 10.19 0.05
C ALA A 26 2.24 9.38 1.34
N PRO A 27 3.30 8.55 1.34
CA PRO A 27 3.78 7.88 2.53
C PRO A 27 4.39 8.92 3.49
N MET A 28 3.93 8.92 4.74
CA MET A 28 4.36 9.85 5.77
C MET A 28 4.59 9.12 7.08
N VAL A 29 5.86 9.03 7.50
CA VAL A 29 6.25 8.42 8.78
C VAL A 29 5.46 9.07 9.93
N ARG A 30 4.96 8.26 10.86
CA ARG A 30 4.01 8.61 11.96
C ARG A 30 2.60 9.02 11.55
N TYR A 31 2.35 9.51 10.33
CA TYR A 31 1.04 10.05 9.94
C TYR A 31 0.15 9.06 9.22
N SER A 32 0.57 8.54 8.06
CA SER A 32 -0.30 7.80 7.14
C SER A 32 -0.67 6.38 7.63
N LYS A 33 -0.83 6.19 8.94
CA LYS A 33 -1.47 5.03 9.60
C LYS A 33 -2.98 4.96 9.27
N LEU A 34 -3.60 3.82 9.58
CA LEU A 34 -4.98 3.49 9.19
C LEU A 34 -6.00 4.59 9.50
N ALA A 35 -5.95 5.20 10.68
CA ALA A 35 -6.88 6.26 11.06
C ALA A 35 -6.79 7.49 10.14
N PHE A 36 -5.57 7.90 9.78
CA PHE A 36 -5.33 9.02 8.87
C PHE A 36 -5.78 8.68 7.45
N ARG A 37 -5.41 7.49 6.94
CA ARG A 37 -5.85 7.02 5.62
C ARG A 37 -7.38 6.96 5.53
N THR A 38 -8.04 6.46 6.58
CA THR A 38 -9.50 6.44 6.69
C THR A 38 -10.09 7.85 6.62
N LEU A 39 -9.44 8.84 7.24
CA LEU A 39 -9.90 10.23 7.20
C LEU A 39 -9.75 10.83 5.79
N VAL A 40 -8.57 10.76 5.18
CA VAL A 40 -8.32 11.40 3.87
C VAL A 40 -9.13 10.77 2.74
N ARG A 41 -9.50 9.48 2.85
CA ARG A 41 -10.45 8.84 1.93
C ARG A 41 -11.82 9.52 1.93
N LYS A 42 -12.28 10.07 3.06
CA LYS A 42 -13.53 10.87 3.11
C LYS A 42 -13.44 12.18 2.32
N TYR A 43 -12.22 12.64 2.03
CA TYR A 43 -11.93 13.84 1.23
C TYR A 43 -11.50 13.48 -0.20
N SER A 44 -12.04 12.37 -0.71
CA SER A 44 -11.84 11.93 -2.10
C SER A 44 -10.36 11.64 -2.44
N CYS A 45 -9.61 11.04 -1.52
CA CYS A 45 -8.29 10.48 -1.84
C CYS A 45 -8.48 9.12 -2.53
N ASP A 46 -7.89 8.97 -3.72
CA ASP A 46 -8.08 7.80 -4.57
C ASP A 46 -7.18 6.63 -4.16
N VAL A 47 -5.92 6.90 -3.82
CA VAL A 47 -4.93 5.89 -3.42
C VAL A 47 -4.21 6.38 -2.17
N CYS A 48 -4.03 5.51 -1.18
CA CYS A 48 -3.23 5.83 0.00
C CYS A 48 -2.00 4.93 0.09
N PHE A 49 -0.92 5.50 0.63
CA PHE A 49 0.28 4.76 1.01
C PHE A 49 0.32 4.58 2.53
N THR A 50 0.88 3.46 3.00
CA THR A 50 1.27 3.30 4.41
C THR A 50 2.36 4.30 4.79
N PRO A 51 2.72 4.42 6.09
CA PRO A 51 4.02 4.95 6.44
C PRO A 51 5.13 4.08 5.80
N MET A 52 6.34 4.60 5.70
CA MET A 52 7.50 3.79 5.33
C MET A 52 7.74 2.75 6.44
N ILE A 53 7.64 1.47 6.09
CA ILE A 53 7.87 0.34 7.00
C ILE A 53 9.27 -0.20 6.77
N VAL A 54 10.09 -0.33 7.81
CA VAL A 54 11.40 -0.98 7.70
C VAL A 54 11.18 -2.50 7.64
N ALA A 55 11.50 -3.13 6.50
CA ALA A 55 11.16 -4.52 6.23
C ALA A 55 11.76 -5.51 7.25
N SER A 56 13.01 -5.29 7.68
CA SER A 56 13.65 -6.13 8.70
C SER A 56 12.98 -6.02 10.07
N ASP A 57 12.54 -4.83 10.47
CA ASP A 57 11.81 -4.63 11.72
C ASP A 57 10.42 -5.25 11.67
N PHE A 58 9.75 -5.11 10.53
CA PHE A 58 8.46 -5.74 10.26
C PHE A 58 8.54 -7.27 10.38
N MET A 59 9.60 -7.89 9.88
CA MET A 59 9.76 -9.34 9.94
C MET A 59 10.20 -9.86 11.32
N ARG A 60 10.70 -9.00 12.21
CA ARG A 60 11.26 -9.39 13.51
C ARG A 60 10.28 -10.10 14.45
N SER A 61 9.01 -9.68 14.48
CA SER A 61 8.00 -10.27 15.38
C SER A 61 6.58 -9.88 15.00
N VAL A 62 5.58 -10.62 15.48
CA VAL A 62 4.15 -10.26 15.35
C VAL A 62 3.88 -8.87 15.93
N LYS A 63 4.40 -8.59 17.14
CA LYS A 63 4.24 -7.29 17.80
C LYS A 63 4.79 -6.12 16.97
N ALA A 64 5.93 -6.32 16.30
CA ALA A 64 6.50 -5.32 15.41
C ALA A 64 5.60 -5.09 14.18
N ARG A 65 5.09 -6.18 13.56
CA ARG A 65 4.13 -6.06 12.46
C ARG A 65 2.89 -5.28 12.83
N ASP A 66 2.27 -5.61 13.96
CA ASP A 66 1.02 -4.97 14.40
C ASP A 66 1.21 -3.48 14.74
N SER A 67 2.43 -3.07 15.10
CA SER A 67 2.77 -1.67 15.39
C SER A 67 2.94 -0.83 14.11
N GLU A 68 3.55 -1.44 13.09
CA GLU A 68 3.91 -0.80 11.82
C GLU A 68 2.76 -0.84 10.80
N PHE A 69 2.03 -1.95 10.74
CA PHE A 69 0.99 -2.18 9.73
C PHE A 69 -0.34 -2.56 10.37
N THR A 70 -1.36 -1.76 10.07
CA THR A 70 -2.76 -2.05 10.34
C THR A 70 -3.57 -1.64 9.12
N THR A 71 -4.62 -2.41 8.80
CA THR A 71 -5.54 -2.13 7.69
C THR A 71 -6.96 -2.59 8.05
N ASN A 72 -7.93 -2.32 7.16
CA ASN A 72 -9.27 -2.88 7.20
C ASN A 72 -9.84 -2.99 5.77
N GLU A 73 -11.03 -3.59 5.62
CA GLU A 73 -11.68 -3.81 4.32
C GLU A 73 -11.98 -2.53 3.53
N ARG A 74 -12.10 -1.38 4.20
CA ARG A 74 -12.37 -0.07 3.58
C ARG A 74 -11.10 0.71 3.24
N ASP A 75 -9.93 0.18 3.58
CA ASP A 75 -8.66 0.82 3.30
C ASP A 75 -8.05 0.32 1.99
N ARG A 76 -8.83 0.43 0.91
CA ARG A 76 -8.40 0.11 -0.45
C ARG A 76 -8.87 1.20 -1.41
N PRO A 77 -8.11 1.54 -2.47
CA PRO A 77 -6.81 0.99 -2.87
C PRO A 77 -5.64 1.42 -1.96
N LEU A 78 -4.80 0.49 -1.51
CA LEU A 78 -3.68 0.70 -0.59
C LEU A 78 -2.35 0.19 -1.13
N ILE A 79 -1.34 1.05 -1.11
CA ILE A 79 0.05 0.69 -1.39
C ILE A 79 0.84 0.60 -0.09
N VAL A 80 1.54 -0.51 0.12
CA VAL A 80 2.44 -0.68 1.27
C VAL A 80 3.85 -0.31 0.86
N GLN A 81 4.42 0.70 1.50
CA GLN A 81 5.79 1.15 1.24
C GLN A 81 6.77 0.50 2.22
N PHE A 82 7.80 -0.14 1.70
CA PHE A 82 8.91 -0.68 2.47
C PHE A 82 10.20 0.11 2.25
N ALA A 83 11.03 0.17 3.30
CA ALA A 83 12.47 0.37 3.19
C ALA A 83 13.16 -0.97 3.45
N ALA A 84 14.09 -1.36 2.57
CA ALA A 84 14.82 -2.61 2.66
C ALA A 84 16.25 -2.44 2.11
N HIS A 85 17.17 -3.27 2.60
CA HIS A 85 18.58 -3.26 2.18
C HIS A 85 18.98 -4.51 1.39
N ASP A 86 18.14 -5.54 1.36
CA ASP A 86 18.34 -6.76 0.60
C ASP A 86 17.01 -7.24 -0.02
N ALA A 87 17.13 -7.98 -1.13
CA ALA A 87 15.98 -8.42 -1.90
C ALA A 87 15.14 -9.49 -1.17
N GLN A 88 15.76 -10.37 -0.39
CA GLN A 88 15.07 -11.48 0.26
C GLN A 88 14.12 -10.97 1.34
N THR A 89 14.61 -10.09 2.22
CA THR A 89 13.80 -9.45 3.26
C THR A 89 12.62 -8.67 2.67
N LEU A 90 12.85 -7.97 1.54
CA LEU A 90 11.79 -7.23 0.85
C LEU A 90 10.70 -8.16 0.31
N VAL A 91 11.10 -9.25 -0.37
CA VAL A 91 10.16 -10.24 -0.92
C VAL A 91 9.35 -10.90 0.20
N ASP A 92 10.00 -11.32 1.27
CA ASP A 92 9.34 -11.97 2.40
C ASP A 92 8.31 -11.03 3.06
N ALA A 93 8.69 -9.75 3.27
CA ALA A 93 7.77 -8.74 3.79
C ALA A 93 6.61 -8.44 2.83
N ALA A 94 6.88 -8.37 1.53
CA ALA A 94 5.86 -8.18 0.49
C ALA A 94 4.84 -9.33 0.47
N CYS A 95 5.29 -10.58 0.59
CA CYS A 95 4.42 -11.75 0.66
C CYS A 95 3.47 -11.67 1.87
N VAL A 96 3.93 -11.17 3.02
CA VAL A 96 3.10 -11.02 4.23
C VAL A 96 1.98 -9.99 4.02
N VAL A 97 2.23 -8.89 3.30
CA VAL A 97 1.23 -7.83 3.08
C VAL A 97 0.39 -8.01 1.82
N ALA A 98 0.76 -8.92 0.92
CA ALA A 98 0.07 -9.13 -0.36
C ALA A 98 -1.45 -9.32 -0.22
N PRO A 99 -1.99 -10.13 0.73
CA PRO A 99 -3.44 -10.27 0.91
C PRO A 99 -4.15 -8.98 1.36
N PHE A 100 -3.40 -8.01 1.87
CA PHE A 100 -3.89 -6.80 2.54
C PHE A 100 -3.59 -5.51 1.75
N SER A 101 -2.95 -5.63 0.59
CA SER A 101 -2.51 -4.51 -0.25
C SER A 101 -3.02 -4.64 -1.69
N ASP A 102 -3.00 -3.53 -2.43
CA ASP A 102 -3.24 -3.47 -3.88
C ASP A 102 -1.93 -3.25 -4.65
N GLY A 103 -0.82 -3.07 -3.93
CA GLY A 103 0.52 -2.99 -4.46
C GLY A 103 1.56 -2.75 -3.37
N VAL A 104 2.82 -2.92 -3.75
CA VAL A 104 3.99 -2.73 -2.90
C VAL A 104 4.90 -1.68 -3.54
N ASP A 105 5.45 -0.80 -2.72
CA ASP A 105 6.39 0.24 -3.11
C ASP A 105 7.71 0.10 -2.34
N LEU A 106 8.82 0.42 -3.01
CA LEU A 106 10.15 0.45 -2.39
C LEU A 106 10.61 1.89 -2.27
N ASN A 107 10.86 2.33 -1.03
CA ASN A 107 11.36 3.68 -0.79
C ASN A 107 12.83 3.79 -1.23
N CYS A 108 13.07 4.56 -2.29
CA CYS A 108 14.41 4.93 -2.79
C CYS A 108 14.69 6.44 -2.67
N GLY A 109 13.90 7.16 -1.85
CA GLY A 109 13.93 8.63 -1.77
C GLY A 109 14.27 9.19 -0.40
N CYS A 110 14.26 8.37 0.66
CA CYS A 110 14.63 8.83 2.00
C CYS A 110 16.14 9.12 2.04
N PRO A 111 16.57 10.35 2.37
CA PRO A 111 17.98 10.71 2.31
C PRO A 111 18.84 10.09 3.42
N GLN A 112 18.21 9.54 4.47
CA GLN A 112 18.79 9.12 5.76
C GLN A 112 19.97 9.98 6.25
#